data_AF-A0A1G9W1V5-F1
#
_entry.id   AF-A0A1G9W1V5-F1
#
_cell.length_a   1.000
_cell.length_b   1.000
_cell.length_c   1.000
_cell.angle_alpha   90.00
_cell.angle_beta   90.00
_cell.angle_gamma   90.00
#
_symmetry.space_group_name_H-M   'P 1'
#
loop_
_entity.id
_entity.type
_entity.pdbx_description
1 polymer ?
#
loop_
_entity_poly.entity_id
_entity_poly.type
_entity_poly.pdbx_seq_one_letter_code
_entity_poly.pdbx_strand_id
1 'polypeptide(L)'
;MKLILGKSNGLLALNYLLSKLAGAGFAYTIMALLVLLSRHFDGVAFSESVFSKPLVLFFWVFGVASSILIDGLTRWIQQNIILVKAALFGASAFIYFMVLPGDDEFRYIACVFATIMAFIFFGGTLIAERIVWFRIVLSILIPLAFFFISKQDFTIKKQWVESATATSYDVQFEMFNGKHEIPILVMKGQTINLTIQATHGNNQSYSMRTFDEDGHEVSMSNNLAESKYTSMYWSKIPIRKDGVIRLVMNGFDFKGSFHVEWNVE
;
A
#
# COMPACT_ATOMS: atom_id res chain seq x y z
N MET A 1 -10.49 -51.54 15.07
CA MET A 1 -9.54 -51.10 14.01
C MET A 1 -9.66 -49.59 13.85
N LYS A 2 -8.98 -48.87 14.75
CA LYS A 2 -8.91 -47.41 14.87
C LYS A 2 -7.71 -46.93 14.06
N LEU A 3 -7.89 -46.27 12.91
CA LEU A 3 -6.85 -45.46 12.25
C LEU A 3 -7.36 -44.64 11.03
N ILE A 4 -8.57 -44.06 11.11
CA ILE A 4 -9.08 -43.14 10.05
C ILE A 4 -9.41 -41.72 10.59
N LEU A 5 -9.40 -41.51 11.91
CA LEU A 5 -9.87 -40.26 12.54
C LEU A 5 -8.90 -39.06 12.46
N GLY A 6 -7.65 -39.24 12.03
CA GLY A 6 -6.68 -38.14 11.93
C GLY A 6 -6.74 -37.33 10.63
N LYS A 7 -7.07 -37.99 9.50
CA LYS A 7 -7.02 -37.37 8.16
C LYS A 7 -8.22 -36.43 7.89
N SER A 8 -9.35 -36.69 8.54
CA SER A 8 -10.61 -35.94 8.34
C SER A 8 -10.56 -34.52 8.95
N ASN A 9 -10.03 -34.38 10.18
CA ASN A 9 -10.09 -33.12 10.90
C ASN A 9 -9.16 -32.05 10.31
N GLY A 10 -7.97 -32.46 9.82
CA GLY A 10 -7.04 -31.55 9.17
C GLY A 10 -7.59 -31.00 7.84
N LEU A 11 -8.24 -31.85 7.04
CA LEU A 11 -8.81 -31.44 5.76
C LEU A 11 -10.02 -30.50 5.94
N LEU A 12 -10.83 -30.74 6.97
CA LEU A 12 -11.93 -29.86 7.36
C LEU A 12 -11.43 -28.50 7.83
N ALA A 13 -10.42 -28.48 8.72
CA ALA A 13 -9.81 -27.24 9.20
C ALA A 13 -9.15 -26.44 8.05
N LEU A 14 -8.47 -27.12 7.13
CA LEU A 14 -7.88 -26.49 5.95
C LEU A 14 -8.95 -25.89 5.03
N ASN A 15 -10.01 -26.65 4.73
CA ASN A 15 -11.12 -26.14 3.90
C ASN A 15 -11.81 -24.93 4.54
N TYR A 16 -11.95 -24.94 5.86
CA TYR A 16 -12.47 -23.80 6.62
C TYR A 16 -11.54 -22.58 6.52
N LEU A 17 -10.24 -22.75 6.75
CA LEU A 17 -9.28 -21.65 6.61
C LEU A 17 -9.27 -21.09 5.18
N LEU A 18 -9.27 -21.97 4.18
CA LEU A 18 -9.31 -21.59 2.77
C LEU A 18 -10.60 -20.83 2.41
N SER A 19 -11.75 -21.13 3.02
CA SER A 19 -12.96 -20.35 2.77
C SER A 19 -12.86 -18.92 3.33
N LYS A 20 -12.18 -18.73 4.47
CA LYS A 20 -11.93 -17.40 5.04
C LYS A 20 -10.93 -16.60 4.20
N LEU A 21 -9.85 -17.26 3.78
CA LEU A 21 -8.88 -16.67 2.85
C LEU A 21 -9.52 -16.32 1.50
N ALA A 22 -10.45 -17.13 1.01
CA ALA A 22 -11.19 -16.83 -0.22
C ALA A 22 -12.11 -15.61 -0.05
N GLY A 23 -12.74 -15.44 1.12
CA GLY A 23 -13.48 -14.21 1.45
C GLY A 23 -12.59 -12.97 1.43
N ALA A 24 -11.38 -13.06 2.01
CA ALA A 24 -10.37 -12.00 1.97
C ALA A 24 -9.97 -11.68 0.53
N GLY A 25 -9.60 -12.71 -0.24
CA GLY A 25 -9.20 -12.56 -1.63
C GLY A 25 -10.30 -11.98 -2.51
N PHE A 26 -11.57 -12.36 -2.29
CA PHE A 26 -12.71 -11.81 -3.01
C PHE A 26 -12.88 -10.31 -2.77
N ALA A 27 -12.97 -9.92 -1.50
CA ALA A 27 -13.17 -8.53 -1.13
C ALA A 27 -11.96 -7.66 -1.54
N TYR A 28 -10.74 -8.17 -1.37
CA TYR A 28 -9.51 -7.51 -1.81
C TYR A 28 -9.45 -7.37 -3.34
N THR A 29 -9.92 -8.36 -4.11
CA THR A 29 -9.99 -8.25 -5.58
C THR A 29 -10.98 -7.18 -6.01
N ILE A 30 -12.17 -7.13 -5.41
CA ILE A 30 -13.16 -6.08 -5.70
C ILE A 30 -12.59 -4.70 -5.36
N MET A 31 -11.94 -4.57 -4.20
CA MET A 31 -11.24 -3.35 -3.81
C MET A 31 -10.19 -2.95 -4.85
N ALA A 32 -9.33 -3.88 -5.26
CA ALA A 32 -8.30 -3.62 -6.24
C ALA A 32 -8.89 -3.16 -7.58
N LEU A 33 -9.99 -3.78 -8.04
CA LEU A 33 -10.69 -3.35 -9.25
C LEU A 33 -11.27 -1.93 -9.11
N LEU A 34 -11.89 -1.61 -7.97
CA LEU A 34 -12.42 -0.27 -7.71
C LEU A 34 -11.30 0.79 -7.72
N VAL A 35 -10.15 0.47 -7.12
CA VAL A 35 -8.98 1.36 -7.13
C VAL A 35 -8.40 1.51 -8.53
N LEU A 36 -8.28 0.42 -9.30
CA LEU A 36 -7.78 0.48 -10.66
C LEU A 36 -8.65 1.37 -11.56
N LEU A 37 -9.98 1.25 -11.41
CA LEU A 37 -10.95 2.08 -12.13
C LEU A 37 -10.90 3.55 -11.69
N SER A 38 -10.82 3.82 -10.38
CA SER A 38 -10.77 5.19 -9.86
C SER A 38 -9.47 5.92 -10.18
N ARG A 39 -8.39 5.18 -10.44
CA ARG A 39 -7.08 5.71 -10.86
C ARG A 39 -6.87 5.72 -12.37
N HIS A 40 -7.93 5.52 -13.18
CA HIS A 40 -7.84 5.51 -14.65
C HIS A 40 -6.75 4.57 -15.21
N PHE A 41 -6.58 3.40 -14.59
CA PHE A 41 -5.55 2.41 -14.96
C PHE A 41 -4.10 2.88 -14.78
N ASP A 42 -3.86 3.88 -13.93
CA ASP A 42 -2.50 4.24 -13.49
C ASP A 42 -1.91 3.13 -12.61
N GLY A 43 -0.91 2.42 -13.15
CA GLY A 43 -0.26 1.30 -12.47
C GLY A 43 0.51 1.71 -11.21
N VAL A 44 1.09 2.91 -11.19
CA VAL A 44 1.83 3.42 -10.03
C VAL A 44 0.86 3.70 -8.89
N ALA A 45 -0.15 4.55 -9.13
CA ALA A 45 -1.13 4.90 -8.11
C ALA A 45 -1.95 3.69 -7.64
N PHE A 46 -2.23 2.75 -8.54
CA PHE A 46 -2.82 1.46 -8.20
C PHE A 46 -1.94 0.68 -7.23
N SER A 47 -0.65 0.50 -7.56
CA SER A 47 0.26 -0.30 -6.74
C SER A 47 0.46 0.29 -5.34
N GLU A 48 0.63 1.61 -5.23
CA GLU A 48 0.78 2.30 -3.94
C GLU A 48 -0.48 2.18 -3.08
N SER A 49 -1.66 2.28 -3.69
CA SER A 49 -2.93 2.22 -2.97
C SER A 49 -3.26 0.78 -2.53
N VAL A 50 -3.21 -0.18 -3.45
CA VAL A 50 -3.65 -1.57 -3.24
C VAL A 50 -2.68 -2.32 -2.34
N PHE A 51 -1.36 -2.12 -2.50
CA PHE A 51 -0.34 -2.80 -1.71
C PHE A 51 0.09 -2.00 -0.46
N SER A 52 -0.67 -0.96 -0.10
CA SER A 52 -0.45 -0.25 1.15
C SER A 52 -0.58 -1.20 2.35
N LYS A 53 0.38 -1.12 3.28
CA LYS A 53 0.43 -1.99 4.47
C LYS A 53 -0.90 -2.01 5.25
N PRO A 54 -1.57 -0.87 5.54
CA PRO A 54 -2.82 -0.88 6.30
C PRO A 54 -3.94 -1.67 5.61
N LEU A 55 -4.04 -1.55 4.28
CA LEU A 55 -5.08 -2.19 3.50
C LEU A 55 -4.85 -3.71 3.41
N VAL A 56 -3.60 -4.13 3.15
CA VAL A 56 -3.24 -5.55 3.15
C VAL A 56 -3.50 -6.20 4.51
N LEU A 57 -3.08 -5.55 5.61
CA LEU A 57 -3.33 -6.05 6.97
C LEU A 57 -4.83 -6.11 7.30
N PHE A 58 -5.62 -5.12 6.86
CA PHE A 58 -7.06 -5.11 7.08
C PHE A 58 -7.75 -6.35 6.48
N PHE A 59 -7.46 -6.70 5.23
CA PHE A 59 -8.14 -7.84 4.59
C PHE A 59 -7.59 -9.20 5.04
N TRP A 60 -6.26 -9.36 5.04
CA TRP A 60 -5.63 -10.67 5.22
C TRP A 60 -5.46 -11.07 6.69
N VAL A 61 -5.22 -10.11 7.56
CA VAL A 61 -4.99 -10.37 8.99
C VAL A 61 -6.27 -10.09 9.78
N PHE A 62 -6.75 -8.85 9.74
CA PHE A 62 -7.90 -8.45 10.53
C PHE A 62 -9.19 -9.14 10.06
N GLY A 63 -9.49 -9.15 8.75
CA GLY A 63 -10.70 -9.76 8.21
C GLY A 63 -10.79 -11.27 8.46
N VAL A 64 -9.68 -11.99 8.33
CA VAL A 64 -9.63 -13.43 8.62
C VAL A 64 -9.76 -13.70 10.13
N ALA A 65 -9.03 -12.96 10.96
CA ALA A 65 -9.09 -13.11 12.41
C ALA A 65 -10.50 -12.77 12.95
N SER A 66 -11.10 -11.67 12.49
CA SER A 66 -12.45 -11.27 12.88
C SER A 66 -13.48 -12.30 12.44
N SER A 67 -13.34 -12.87 11.24
CA SER A 67 -14.22 -13.95 10.79
C SER A 67 -14.17 -15.18 11.69
N ILE A 68 -12.99 -15.58 12.15
CA ILE A 68 -12.83 -16.75 13.03
C ILE A 68 -13.45 -16.47 14.40
N LEU A 69 -13.24 -15.26 14.94
CA LEU A 69 -13.82 -14.83 16.20
C LEU A 69 -15.35 -14.78 16.12
N ILE A 70 -15.91 -14.19 15.05
CA ILE A 70 -17.36 -14.11 14.82
C ILE A 70 -17.97 -15.51 14.72
N ASP A 71 -17.33 -16.42 13.97
CA ASP A 71 -17.78 -17.81 13.90
C ASP A 71 -17.71 -18.52 15.24
N GLY A 72 -16.75 -18.19 16.11
CA GLY A 72 -16.65 -18.68 17.48
C GLY A 72 -17.77 -18.17 18.39
N LEU A 73 -18.02 -16.85 18.37
CA LEU A 73 -19.05 -16.19 19.18
C LEU A 73 -20.46 -16.63 18.80
N THR A 74 -20.69 -16.89 17.51
CA THR A 74 -22.02 -17.26 17.00
C THR A 74 -22.34 -18.74 17.14
N ARG A 75 -21.43 -19.58 17.67
CA ARG A 75 -21.70 -21.03 17.87
C ARG A 75 -22.86 -21.30 18.83
N TRP A 76 -23.11 -20.39 19.76
CA TRP A 76 -24.15 -20.55 20.79
C TRP A 76 -25.50 -19.92 20.40
N ILE A 77 -25.58 -19.28 19.23
CA ILE A 77 -26.78 -18.57 18.78
C ILE A 77 -27.53 -19.45 17.76
N GLN A 78 -28.75 -19.88 18.10
CA GLN A 78 -29.53 -20.80 17.27
C GLN A 78 -30.47 -20.10 16.26
N GLN A 79 -30.85 -18.84 16.50
CA GLN A 79 -31.79 -18.09 15.63
C GLN A 79 -31.09 -16.97 14.85
N ASN A 80 -31.50 -16.77 13.59
CA ASN A 80 -31.04 -15.68 12.70
C ASN A 80 -29.51 -15.57 12.54
N ILE A 81 -28.79 -16.70 12.62
CA ILE A 81 -27.32 -16.72 12.64
C ILE A 81 -26.67 -15.98 11.46
N ILE A 82 -27.28 -15.97 10.28
CA ILE A 82 -26.77 -15.26 9.10
C ILE A 82 -26.83 -13.73 9.30
N LEU A 83 -27.96 -13.21 9.77
CA LEU A 83 -28.14 -11.78 10.03
C LEU A 83 -27.24 -11.30 11.17
N VAL A 84 -27.14 -12.09 12.24
CA VAL A 84 -26.24 -11.80 13.37
C VAL A 84 -24.78 -11.78 12.91
N LYS A 85 -24.35 -12.76 12.11
CA LYS A 85 -22.99 -12.77 11.53
C LYS A 85 -22.76 -11.53 10.68
N ALA A 86 -23.67 -11.23 9.74
CA ALA A 86 -23.55 -10.05 8.88
C ALA A 86 -23.39 -8.76 9.72
N ALA A 87 -24.26 -8.56 10.71
CA ALA A 87 -24.18 -7.40 11.61
C ALA A 87 -22.84 -7.32 12.35
N LEU A 88 -22.33 -8.45 12.88
CA LEU A 88 -21.04 -8.51 13.56
C LEU A 88 -19.87 -8.21 12.60
N PHE A 89 -19.93 -8.68 11.35
CA PHE A 89 -18.92 -8.35 10.33
C PHE A 89 -18.89 -6.84 10.07
N GLY A 90 -20.05 -6.24 9.81
CA GLY A 90 -20.17 -4.80 9.60
C GLY A 90 -19.66 -3.99 10.79
N ALA A 91 -20.10 -4.34 12.00
CA ALA A 91 -19.66 -3.69 13.23
C ALA A 91 -18.14 -3.81 13.46
N SER A 92 -17.56 -4.99 13.20
CA SER A 92 -16.12 -5.21 13.38
C SER A 92 -15.27 -4.31 12.47
N ALA A 93 -15.64 -4.18 11.20
CA ALA A 93 -14.93 -3.32 10.26
C ALA A 93 -15.12 -1.84 10.55
N PHE A 94 -16.32 -1.45 10.99
CA PHE A 94 -16.61 -0.10 11.45
C PHE A 94 -15.72 0.29 12.65
N ILE A 95 -15.65 -0.59 13.67
CA ILE A 95 -14.83 -0.37 14.87
C ILE A 95 -13.35 -0.28 14.50
N TYR A 96 -12.86 -1.12 13.58
CA TYR A 96 -11.45 -1.11 13.16
C TYR A 96 -11.01 0.26 12.64
N PHE A 97 -11.77 0.86 11.72
CA PHE A 97 -11.44 2.19 11.18
C PHE A 97 -11.79 3.35 12.10
N MET A 98 -12.69 3.14 13.07
CA MET A 98 -13.00 4.15 14.08
C MET A 98 -11.88 4.28 15.13
N VAL A 99 -11.21 3.18 15.48
CA VAL A 99 -10.17 3.15 16.53
C VAL A 99 -8.77 3.43 15.97
N LEU A 100 -8.52 3.11 14.70
CA LEU A 100 -7.21 3.37 14.09
C LEU A 100 -6.91 4.87 13.97
N PRO A 101 -5.68 5.29 14.30
CA PRO A 101 -5.25 6.67 14.06
C PRO A 101 -5.25 6.96 12.56
N GLY A 102 -5.84 8.09 12.19
CA GLY A 102 -5.96 8.56 10.81
C GLY A 102 -6.70 9.88 10.76
N ASP A 103 -6.71 10.53 9.59
CA ASP A 103 -7.28 11.87 9.42
C ASP A 103 -8.76 11.90 9.81
N ASP A 104 -9.11 12.84 10.71
CA ASP A 104 -10.48 12.98 11.23
C ASP A 104 -11.50 13.27 10.11
N GLU A 105 -11.08 13.98 9.06
CA GLU A 105 -11.95 14.45 7.98
C GLU A 105 -12.55 13.30 7.14
N PHE A 106 -11.82 12.20 6.96
CA PHE A 106 -12.25 11.08 6.11
C PHE A 106 -12.66 9.83 6.88
N ARG A 107 -12.60 9.86 8.22
CA ARG A 107 -12.83 8.68 9.07
C ARG A 107 -14.21 8.04 8.84
N TYR A 108 -15.27 8.85 8.78
CA TYR A 108 -16.63 8.32 8.57
C TYR A 108 -16.81 7.64 7.22
N ILE A 109 -16.21 8.19 6.16
CA ILE A 109 -16.24 7.62 4.81
C ILE A 109 -15.49 6.28 4.81
N ALA A 110 -14.32 6.22 5.45
CA ALA A 110 -13.57 4.98 5.60
C ALA A 110 -14.36 3.91 6.35
N CYS A 111 -15.07 4.26 7.44
CA CYS A 111 -15.91 3.33 8.20
C CYS A 111 -17.07 2.75 7.37
N VAL A 112 -17.78 3.59 6.61
CA VAL A 112 -18.87 3.13 5.73
C VAL A 112 -18.33 2.19 4.66
N PHE A 113 -17.22 2.58 4.02
CA PHE A 113 -16.61 1.78 2.97
C PHE A 113 -16.08 0.44 3.49
N ALA A 114 -15.45 0.43 4.67
CA ALA A 114 -15.00 -0.78 5.34
C ALA A 114 -16.16 -1.71 5.70
N THR A 115 -17.31 -1.16 6.09
CA THR A 115 -18.54 -1.93 6.37
C THR A 115 -19.05 -2.63 5.11
N ILE A 116 -19.09 -1.93 3.97
CA ILE A 116 -19.47 -2.50 2.68
C ILE A 116 -18.50 -3.65 2.31
N MET A 117 -17.20 -3.43 2.47
CA MET A 117 -16.19 -4.44 2.20
C MET A 117 -16.31 -5.66 3.12
N ALA A 118 -16.72 -5.48 4.38
CA ALA A 118 -16.98 -6.59 5.30
C ALA A 118 -18.18 -7.45 4.87
N PHE A 119 -19.22 -6.85 4.30
CA PHE A 119 -20.33 -7.61 3.73
C PHE A 119 -19.91 -8.37 2.47
N ILE A 120 -19.08 -7.77 1.61
CA ILE A 120 -18.50 -8.44 0.44
C ILE A 120 -17.63 -9.62 0.89
N PHE A 121 -16.78 -9.42 1.89
CA PHE A 121 -15.97 -10.47 2.51
C PHE A 121 -16.88 -11.61 2.99
N PHE A 122 -17.90 -11.30 3.78
CA PHE A 122 -18.81 -12.30 4.32
C PHE A 122 -19.54 -13.08 3.21
N GLY A 123 -20.06 -12.38 2.20
CA GLY A 123 -20.64 -13.01 1.01
C GLY A 123 -19.65 -13.93 0.30
N GLY A 124 -18.39 -13.49 0.13
CA GLY A 124 -17.30 -14.30 -0.40
C GLY A 124 -17.05 -15.58 0.39
N THR A 125 -17.08 -15.51 1.73
CA THR A 125 -16.93 -16.71 2.56
C THR A 125 -18.06 -17.72 2.35
N LEU A 126 -19.31 -17.25 2.24
CA LEU A 126 -20.48 -18.12 2.00
C LEU A 126 -20.43 -18.80 0.63
N ILE A 127 -19.94 -18.09 -0.39
CA ILE A 127 -19.75 -18.64 -1.74
C ILE A 127 -18.62 -19.68 -1.73
N ALA A 128 -17.50 -19.39 -1.06
CA ALA A 128 -16.34 -20.28 -0.98
C ALA A 128 -16.61 -21.59 -0.21
N GLU A 129 -17.60 -21.61 0.68
CA GLU A 129 -18.06 -22.83 1.34
C GLU A 129 -18.75 -23.79 0.37
N ARG A 130 -19.40 -23.27 -0.68
CA ARG A 130 -20.18 -24.06 -1.64
C ARG A 130 -19.42 -24.36 -2.94
N ILE A 131 -18.56 -23.45 -3.38
CA ILE A 131 -17.91 -23.49 -4.69
C ILE A 131 -16.41 -23.71 -4.55
N VAL A 132 -15.94 -24.92 -4.86
CA VAL A 132 -14.54 -25.33 -4.67
C VAL A 132 -13.56 -24.51 -5.51
N TRP A 133 -13.88 -24.27 -6.79
CA TRP A 133 -12.99 -23.49 -7.66
C TRP A 133 -12.84 -22.05 -7.17
N PHE A 134 -13.95 -21.42 -6.75
CA PHE A 134 -13.95 -20.06 -6.19
C PHE A 134 -13.05 -19.98 -4.96
N ARG A 135 -13.17 -20.99 -4.07
CA ARG A 135 -12.31 -21.10 -2.90
C ARG A 135 -10.83 -21.17 -3.28
N ILE A 136 -10.43 -22.07 -4.18
CA ILE A 136 -9.03 -22.26 -4.56
C ILE A 136 -8.47 -21.01 -5.25
N VAL A 137 -9.19 -20.45 -6.22
CA VAL A 137 -8.74 -19.29 -6.99
C VAL A 137 -8.52 -18.08 -6.08
N LEU A 138 -9.48 -17.76 -5.21
CA LEU A 138 -9.40 -16.55 -4.40
C LEU A 138 -8.55 -16.68 -3.14
N SER A 139 -8.37 -17.89 -2.60
CA SER A 139 -7.50 -18.10 -1.44
C SER A 139 -6.04 -18.32 -1.78
N ILE A 140 -5.71 -18.79 -3.00
CA ILE A 140 -4.34 -19.17 -3.38
C ILE A 140 -3.88 -18.40 -4.61
N LEU A 141 -4.59 -18.51 -5.74
CA LEU A 141 -4.10 -17.97 -7.01
C LEU A 141 -4.11 -16.43 -7.02
N ILE A 142 -5.16 -15.80 -6.51
CA ILE A 142 -5.25 -14.34 -6.43
C ILE A 142 -4.19 -13.73 -5.51
N PRO A 143 -3.99 -14.21 -4.27
CA PRO A 143 -2.91 -13.71 -3.42
C PRO A 143 -1.54 -13.87 -4.05
N LEU A 144 -1.31 -15.00 -4.72
CA LEU A 144 -0.08 -15.26 -5.44
C LEU A 144 0.12 -14.28 -6.61
N ALA A 145 -0.94 -14.00 -7.38
CA ALA A 145 -0.90 -13.00 -8.44
C ALA A 145 -0.60 -11.60 -7.89
N PHE A 146 -1.29 -11.19 -6.81
CA PHE A 146 -1.02 -9.92 -6.14
C PHE A 146 0.39 -9.82 -5.58
N PHE A 147 0.94 -10.93 -5.07
CA PHE A 147 2.33 -10.98 -4.64
C PHE A 147 3.29 -10.68 -5.80
N PHE A 148 3.10 -11.28 -6.97
CA PHE A 148 3.93 -10.98 -8.15
C PHE A 148 3.73 -9.55 -8.65
N ILE A 149 2.49 -9.07 -8.73
CA ILE A 149 2.18 -7.69 -9.14
C ILE A 149 2.82 -6.67 -8.17
N SER A 150 2.86 -6.96 -6.87
CA SER A 150 3.47 -6.08 -5.87
C SER A 150 4.99 -5.90 -6.02
N LYS A 151 5.65 -6.77 -6.79
CA LYS A 151 7.08 -6.70 -7.09
C LYS A 151 7.39 -5.99 -8.40
N GLN A 152 6.37 -5.73 -9.21
CA GLN A 152 6.52 -5.05 -10.49
C GLN A 152 6.77 -3.56 -10.25
N ASP A 153 7.79 -3.01 -10.91
CA ASP A 153 7.95 -1.57 -11.02
C ASP A 153 7.06 -1.04 -12.15
N PHE A 154 6.10 -0.19 -11.81
CA PHE A 154 5.19 0.46 -12.75
C PHE A 154 5.68 1.85 -13.19
N THR A 155 6.90 2.25 -12.79
CA THR A 155 7.44 3.56 -13.11
C THR A 155 7.55 3.78 -14.61
N ILE A 156 6.96 4.88 -15.08
CA ILE A 156 6.98 5.35 -16.45
C ILE A 156 7.93 6.55 -16.55
N LYS A 157 8.92 6.44 -17.43
CA LYS A 157 9.86 7.52 -17.77
C LYS A 157 9.85 7.72 -19.29
N LYS A 158 9.52 8.92 -19.77
CA LYS A 158 9.57 9.27 -21.21
C LYS A 158 10.53 10.43 -21.46
N GLN A 159 11.35 10.28 -22.49
CA GLN A 159 12.42 11.22 -22.85
C GLN A 159 13.31 11.57 -21.66
N TRP A 160 13.67 10.56 -20.87
CA TRP A 160 14.46 10.72 -19.67
C TRP A 160 15.94 10.93 -20.02
N VAL A 161 16.43 12.15 -19.77
CA VAL A 161 17.83 12.53 -19.98
C VAL A 161 18.41 12.87 -18.62
N GLU A 162 19.36 12.07 -18.17
CA GLU A 162 20.03 12.23 -16.87
C GLU A 162 21.51 12.56 -17.03
N SER A 163 22.01 13.40 -16.13
CA SER A 163 23.42 13.75 -15.99
C SER A 163 23.76 13.78 -14.51
N ALA A 164 24.64 12.89 -14.08
CA ALA A 164 25.07 12.79 -12.69
C ALA A 164 26.54 13.17 -12.54
N THR A 165 26.86 13.95 -11.52
CA THR A 165 28.23 14.24 -11.08
C THR A 165 28.45 13.71 -9.67
N ALA A 166 29.59 14.01 -9.05
CA ALA A 166 29.86 13.61 -7.68
C ALA A 166 29.00 14.35 -6.63
N THR A 167 28.47 15.53 -7.00
CA THR A 167 27.76 16.45 -6.09
C THR A 167 26.44 16.97 -6.66
N SER A 168 26.07 16.56 -7.87
CA SER A 168 24.83 16.99 -8.51
C SER A 168 24.18 15.88 -9.32
N TYR A 169 22.87 16.00 -9.48
CA TYR A 169 22.05 15.16 -10.32
C TYR A 169 21.04 16.01 -11.08
N ASP A 170 21.18 16.02 -12.40
CA ASP A 170 20.33 16.72 -13.34
C ASP A 170 19.50 15.71 -14.11
N VAL A 171 18.20 15.95 -14.19
CA VAL A 171 17.31 15.15 -15.03
C VAL A 171 16.25 16.02 -15.70
N GLN A 172 16.04 15.77 -16.98
CA GLN A 172 14.94 16.30 -17.76
C GLN A 172 14.10 15.16 -18.34
N PHE A 173 12.78 15.34 -18.37
CA PHE A 173 11.85 14.35 -18.92
C PHE A 173 10.59 15.01 -19.45
N GLU A 174 10.00 14.37 -20.46
CA GLU A 174 8.69 14.77 -20.98
C GLU A 174 7.55 14.25 -20.09
N MET A 175 7.74 13.09 -19.47
CA MET A 175 6.76 12.49 -18.56
C MET A 175 7.48 11.57 -17.56
N PHE A 176 7.17 11.76 -16.29
CA PHE A 176 7.61 10.92 -15.19
C PHE A 176 6.42 10.60 -14.30
N ASN A 177 6.12 9.31 -14.16
CA ASN A 177 5.10 8.82 -13.25
C ASN A 177 5.67 7.61 -12.51
N GLY A 178 5.83 7.69 -11.20
CA GLY A 178 6.46 6.64 -10.40
C GLY A 178 7.59 7.16 -9.53
N LYS A 179 8.54 6.26 -9.25
CA LYS A 179 9.59 6.46 -8.26
C LYS A 179 10.98 6.45 -8.90
N HIS A 180 11.86 7.32 -8.45
CA HIS A 180 13.28 7.25 -8.81
C HIS A 180 14.17 7.55 -7.60
N GLU A 181 15.21 6.74 -7.42
CA GLU A 181 16.15 6.87 -6.30
C GLU A 181 17.50 7.42 -6.80
N ILE A 182 18.02 8.43 -6.11
CA ILE A 182 19.35 8.99 -6.29
C ILE A 182 20.18 8.61 -5.07
N PRO A 183 21.21 7.74 -5.21
CA PRO A 183 22.08 7.38 -4.10
C PRO A 183 23.15 8.45 -3.85
N ILE A 184 23.34 8.81 -2.58
CA ILE A 184 24.36 9.76 -2.11
C ILE A 184 25.22 9.04 -1.07
N LEU A 185 26.54 8.96 -1.30
CA LEU A 185 27.49 8.35 -0.36
C LEU A 185 27.80 9.32 0.79
N VAL A 186 27.79 8.83 2.03
CA VAL A 186 27.90 9.68 3.23
C VAL A 186 28.79 9.04 4.29
N MET A 187 29.48 9.86 5.08
CA MET A 187 30.25 9.43 6.24
C MET A 187 29.70 10.04 7.54
N LYS A 188 29.79 9.27 8.62
CA LYS A 188 29.38 9.63 9.96
C LYS A 188 30.08 10.90 10.41
N GLY A 189 29.29 11.79 10.99
CA GLY A 189 29.77 13.08 11.49
C GLY A 189 29.71 14.20 10.45
N GLN A 190 29.44 13.88 9.17
CA GLN A 190 29.24 14.89 8.14
C GLN A 190 27.83 15.49 8.21
N THR A 191 27.65 16.65 7.59
CA THR A 191 26.34 17.26 7.32
C THR A 191 26.16 17.42 5.83
N ILE A 192 25.02 16.96 5.32
CA ILE A 192 24.65 17.18 3.91
C ILE A 192 23.81 18.43 3.82
N ASN A 193 24.27 19.37 3.00
CA ASN A 193 23.47 20.50 2.54
C ASN A 193 22.86 20.11 1.20
N LEU A 194 21.57 19.81 1.20
CA LEU A 194 20.82 19.37 0.02
C LEU A 194 20.03 20.55 -0.54
N THR A 195 20.19 20.81 -1.84
CA THR A 195 19.40 21.77 -2.61
C THR A 195 18.67 21.01 -3.71
N ILE A 196 17.37 21.23 -3.80
CA ILE A 196 16.50 20.64 -4.82
C ILE A 196 15.82 21.78 -5.54
N GLN A 197 15.87 21.75 -6.87
CA GLN A 197 15.11 22.62 -7.74
C GLN A 197 14.31 21.76 -8.72
N ALA A 198 13.01 21.99 -8.78
CA ALA A 198 12.15 21.37 -9.76
C ALA A 198 11.55 22.43 -10.69
N THR A 199 11.55 22.15 -11.99
CA THR A 199 10.77 22.89 -12.97
C THR A 199 9.61 22.02 -13.41
N HIS A 200 8.39 22.56 -13.40
CA HIS A 200 7.18 21.78 -13.61
C HIS A 200 6.08 22.52 -14.35
N GLY A 201 5.16 21.73 -14.92
CA GLY A 201 3.89 22.23 -15.41
C GLY A 201 3.00 22.81 -14.30
N ASN A 202 2.01 23.60 -14.70
CA ASN A 202 1.05 24.19 -13.77
C ASN A 202 0.24 23.08 -13.04
N ASN A 203 0.09 23.17 -11.72
CA ASN A 203 -0.65 22.23 -10.86
C ASN A 203 -0.16 20.76 -10.85
N GLN A 204 1.13 20.51 -11.09
CA GLN A 204 1.69 19.16 -10.94
C GLN A 204 2.28 18.96 -9.54
N SER A 205 1.96 17.83 -8.92
CA SER A 205 2.51 17.45 -7.62
C SER A 205 3.67 16.47 -7.78
N TYR A 206 4.69 16.67 -6.95
CA TYR A 206 5.78 15.74 -6.77
C TYR A 206 6.15 15.73 -5.28
N SER A 207 6.83 14.68 -4.84
CA SER A 207 7.39 14.64 -3.49
C SER A 207 8.81 14.12 -3.54
N MET A 208 9.65 14.68 -2.67
CA MET A 208 10.98 14.17 -2.41
C MET A 208 11.12 13.82 -0.94
N ARG A 209 11.60 12.61 -0.70
CA ARG A 209 11.86 12.09 0.63
C ARG A 209 13.24 11.50 0.68
N THR A 210 13.92 11.72 1.79
CA THR A 210 15.28 11.24 1.99
C THR A 210 15.25 10.09 3.00
N PHE A 211 15.84 8.96 2.63
CA PHE A 211 15.89 7.77 3.47
C PHE A 211 17.33 7.37 3.76
N ASP A 212 17.58 6.87 4.96
CA ASP A 212 18.83 6.19 5.28
C ASP A 212 18.88 4.78 4.65
N GLU A 213 20.02 4.11 4.82
CA GLU A 213 20.24 2.75 4.34
C GLU A 213 19.26 1.74 4.97
N ASP A 214 18.95 1.95 6.25
CA ASP A 214 18.00 1.15 7.04
C ASP A 214 16.52 1.41 6.60
N GLY A 215 16.26 2.40 5.75
CA GLY A 215 14.95 2.75 5.23
C GLY A 215 14.13 3.70 6.10
N HIS A 216 14.75 4.34 7.10
CA HIS A 216 14.12 5.38 7.91
C HIS A 216 14.16 6.72 7.18
N GLU A 217 13.03 7.44 7.22
CA GLU A 217 12.95 8.79 6.67
C GLU A 217 13.75 9.77 7.55
N VAL A 218 14.72 10.44 6.95
CA VAL A 218 15.62 11.39 7.63
C VAL A 218 15.27 12.86 7.32
N SER A 219 14.55 13.12 6.23
CA SER A 219 14.05 14.46 5.90
C SER A 219 12.93 14.40 4.86
N MET A 220 11.95 15.28 5.00
CA MET A 220 10.82 15.46 4.08
C MET A 220 10.86 16.88 3.49
N SER A 221 10.71 17.01 2.17
CA SER A 221 10.59 18.32 1.51
C SER A 221 9.13 18.81 1.52
N ASN A 222 8.61 19.25 2.67
CA ASN A 222 7.22 19.71 2.76
C ASN A 222 6.99 21.21 2.61
N ASN A 223 8.03 22.01 2.37
CA ASN A 223 7.88 23.46 2.18
C ASN A 223 8.66 23.89 0.94
N LEU A 224 8.02 23.80 -0.21
CA LEU A 224 8.50 24.45 -1.42
C LEU A 224 7.84 25.83 -1.45
N ALA A 225 8.65 26.88 -1.57
CA ALA A 225 8.12 28.18 -1.98
C ALA A 225 7.58 27.99 -3.40
N GLU A 226 6.27 27.76 -3.52
CA GLU A 226 5.61 27.51 -4.79
C GLU A 226 5.63 28.79 -5.63
N SER A 227 6.56 28.86 -6.57
CA SER A 227 6.33 29.68 -7.76
C SER A 227 5.62 28.82 -8.80
N LYS A 228 4.83 29.44 -9.66
CA LYS A 228 3.93 28.77 -10.62
C LYS A 228 4.60 27.69 -11.51
N TYR A 229 5.92 27.73 -11.67
CA TYR A 229 6.68 26.84 -12.56
C TYR A 229 8.00 26.33 -11.98
N THR A 230 8.43 26.84 -10.83
CA THR A 230 9.71 26.46 -10.22
C THR A 230 9.55 26.37 -8.71
N SER A 231 10.07 25.32 -8.13
CA SER A 231 10.01 25.08 -6.71
C SER A 231 11.40 24.71 -6.21
N MET A 232 11.83 25.33 -5.11
CA MET A 232 13.17 25.19 -4.55
C MET A 232 13.09 24.81 -3.08
N TYR A 233 13.87 23.81 -2.70
CA TYR A 233 13.94 23.29 -1.34
C TYR A 233 15.39 23.16 -0.91
N TRP A 234 15.64 23.42 0.37
CA TRP A 234 16.93 23.30 1.00
C TRP A 234 16.80 22.56 2.32
N SER A 235 17.73 21.66 2.62
CA SER A 235 17.75 20.89 3.87
C SER A 235 19.16 20.63 4.35
N LYS A 236 19.33 20.55 5.67
CA LYS A 236 20.56 20.15 6.32
C LYS A 236 20.34 18.83 7.06
N ILE A 237 21.05 17.79 6.65
CA ILE A 237 20.85 16.44 7.17
C ILE A 237 22.12 15.98 7.88
N PRO A 238 22.12 15.83 9.22
CA PRO A 238 23.26 15.33 9.97
C PRO A 238 23.41 13.81 9.82
N ILE A 239 24.62 13.34 9.51
CA ILE A 239 24.90 11.94 9.23
C ILE A 239 25.36 11.21 10.48
N ARG A 240 24.55 10.24 10.92
CA ARG A 240 24.78 9.48 12.16
C ARG A 240 25.57 8.19 11.95
N LYS A 241 25.61 7.67 10.73
CA LYS A 241 26.28 6.44 10.32
C LYS A 241 26.85 6.60 8.91
N ASP A 242 27.97 5.94 8.65
CA ASP A 242 28.49 5.78 7.28
C ASP A 242 27.47 4.97 6.46
N GLY A 243 27.35 5.26 5.16
CA GLY A 243 26.49 4.47 4.27
C GLY A 243 26.03 5.23 3.03
N VAL A 244 24.87 4.81 2.50
CA VAL A 244 24.21 5.45 1.37
C VAL A 244 22.88 6.04 1.81
N ILE A 245 22.74 7.35 1.62
CA ILE A 245 21.44 8.02 1.70
C ILE A 245 20.76 7.94 0.33
N ARG A 246 19.47 7.65 0.34
CA ARG A 246 18.64 7.59 -0.87
C ARG A 246 17.70 8.77 -0.90
N LEU A 247 17.89 9.66 -1.86
CA LEU A 247 16.89 10.65 -2.21
C LEU A 247 15.88 10.00 -3.15
N VAL A 248 14.63 9.91 -2.72
CA VAL A 248 13.55 9.28 -3.46
C VAL A 248 12.62 10.35 -4.02
N MET A 249 12.58 10.45 -5.34
CA MET A 249 11.65 11.28 -6.10
C MET A 249 10.40 10.48 -6.45
N ASN A 250 9.23 11.02 -6.13
CA ASN A 250 7.96 10.51 -6.62
C ASN A 250 7.28 11.59 -7.46
N GLY A 251 6.93 11.26 -8.70
CA GLY A 251 6.17 12.12 -9.60
C GLY A 251 4.85 11.47 -9.99
N PHE A 252 3.81 12.28 -10.13
CA PHE A 252 2.51 11.84 -10.63
C PHE A 252 2.16 12.62 -11.90
N ASP A 253 2.25 11.95 -13.06
CA ASP A 253 2.13 12.57 -14.40
C ASP A 253 2.95 13.87 -14.53
N PHE A 254 4.17 13.83 -14.01
CA PHE A 254 5.05 14.98 -13.83
C PHE A 254 5.82 15.27 -15.12
N LYS A 255 5.93 16.54 -15.51
CA LYS A 255 6.63 16.99 -16.72
C LYS A 255 7.58 18.13 -16.37
N GLY A 256 8.84 18.00 -16.77
CA GLY A 256 9.84 19.04 -16.53
C GLY A 256 11.20 18.47 -16.16
N SER A 257 11.80 19.01 -15.10
CA SER A 257 13.17 18.67 -14.71
C SER A 257 13.37 18.75 -13.21
N PHE A 258 14.31 17.95 -12.71
CA PHE A 258 14.88 18.10 -11.38
C PHE A 258 16.36 18.40 -11.49
N HIS A 259 16.80 19.37 -10.71
CA HIS A 259 18.19 19.63 -10.40
C HIS A 259 18.38 19.42 -8.91
N VAL A 260 19.25 18.49 -8.55
CA VAL A 260 19.60 18.19 -7.17
C VAL A 260 21.08 18.45 -7.01
N GLU A 261 21.44 19.24 -6.00
CA GLU A 261 22.82 19.51 -5.63
C GLU A 261 23.00 19.17 -4.16
N TRP A 262 24.12 18.53 -3.81
CA TRP A 262 24.47 18.28 -2.43
C TRP A 262 25.93 18.60 -2.17
N ASN A 263 26.19 19.20 -1.01
CA ASN A 263 27.53 19.36 -0.48
C ASN A 263 27.64 18.60 0.85
N VAL A 264 28.80 17.98 1.07
CA VAL A 264 29.10 17.19 2.25
C VAL A 264 30.18 17.91 3.05
N GLU A 265 29.80 18.40 4.24
CA GLU A 265 30.66 19.12 5.17
C GLU A 265 31.07 18.24 6.36
#